data_AF-A0AA48HQE8-F1
#
_entry.id   AF-A0AA48HQE8-F1
#
_cell.length_a   1.000
_cell.length_b   1.000
_cell.length_c   1.000
_cell.angle_alpha   90.00
_cell.angle_beta   90.00
_cell.angle_gamma   90.00
#
_symmetry.space_group_name_H-M   'P 1'
#
loop_
_entity.id
_entity.type
_entity.pdbx_description
1 polymer ?
#
loop_
_entity_poly.entity_id
_entity_poly.type
_entity_poly.pdbx_seq_one_letter_code
_entity_poly.pdbx_strand_id
1 'polypeptide(L)'
;MAHAKLQGTLFDFAKKVSPMFSAIYCYIIYGIAISLPSPRTASVTHEMAIQPFLDSSSLLTSLIYFILVFVFAINRSKIMDLLGKLLTPGILIILIAIIAATIFSLDFDFVTSEMERPFSSGILEGYQTFDAIGAVVVGAVIIISVNIKEKTASFQEKKTLIAKAGLWAGIGLLLVYGGLILTGALFGGSFDDEISRTALLRGISTETLGQKANFFLSVLVSFACFTTAVGIVTGTADFIKGRFNNSILAYRVTALISCFLGVMVGQFNVGHIIAVAVPALMFIYPITIVLILLNVIPEQWSSSKVFKRVVSVTVLFSIPDFLGSVGLGDHIFHYTTWIPFNGYQLGWVLPSLVAFLISNLVHGKKQA
;
A
#
# COMPACT_ATOMS: atom_id res chain seq x y z
N MET A 1 0.99 -5.21 13.75
CA MET A 1 1.11 -6.48 14.51
C MET A 1 2.25 -7.37 14.03
N ALA A 2 2.35 -7.74 12.74
CA ALA A 2 3.44 -8.60 12.23
C ALA A 2 4.84 -8.04 12.55
N HIS A 3 5.12 -6.77 12.21
CA HIS A 3 6.39 -6.11 12.58
C HIS A 3 6.62 -6.02 14.09
N ALA A 4 5.57 -5.87 14.92
CA ALA A 4 5.72 -5.82 16.38
C ALA A 4 6.23 -7.15 16.95
N LYS A 5 5.83 -8.27 16.34
CA LYS A 5 6.20 -9.62 16.75
C LYS A 5 7.54 -10.07 16.16
N LEU A 6 7.84 -9.69 14.92
CA LEU A 6 9.11 -10.01 14.27
C LEU A 6 10.25 -9.09 14.73
N GLN A 7 9.97 -7.79 14.87
CA GLN A 7 10.96 -6.71 15.04
C GLN A 7 12.15 -6.81 14.06
N GLY A 8 11.87 -7.29 12.84
CA GLY A 8 12.85 -7.49 11.77
C GLY A 8 12.55 -6.68 10.53
N THR A 9 13.40 -6.88 9.52
CA THR A 9 13.31 -6.25 8.21
C THR A 9 12.26 -6.94 7.33
N LEU A 10 11.98 -6.38 6.15
CA LEU A 10 11.15 -7.06 5.13
C LEU A 10 11.71 -8.45 4.78
N PHE A 11 13.04 -8.62 4.84
CA PHE A 11 13.66 -9.92 4.62
C PHE A 11 13.25 -10.96 5.68
N ASP A 12 12.97 -10.55 6.91
CA ASP A 12 12.58 -11.48 7.97
C ASP A 12 11.12 -11.96 7.82
N PHE A 13 10.28 -11.22 7.10
CA PHE A 13 8.88 -11.60 6.83
C PHE A 13 8.76 -12.92 6.06
N ALA A 14 9.60 -13.10 5.05
CA ALA A 14 9.56 -14.24 4.14
C ALA A 14 10.68 -15.27 4.43
N LYS A 15 11.59 -14.98 5.38
CA LYS A 15 12.73 -15.86 5.72
C LYS A 15 12.30 -17.26 6.17
N LYS A 16 11.15 -17.39 6.86
CA LYS A 16 10.59 -18.68 7.30
C LYS A 16 10.20 -19.59 6.13
N VAL A 17 9.98 -19.04 4.93
CA VAL A 17 9.80 -19.81 3.68
C VAL A 17 11.16 -20.28 3.19
N SER A 18 12.03 -19.37 2.76
CA SER A 18 13.46 -19.64 2.55
C SER A 18 14.22 -18.32 2.40
N PRO A 19 15.53 -18.28 2.68
CA PRO A 19 16.34 -17.08 2.47
C PRO A 19 16.34 -16.59 1.01
N MET A 20 16.38 -17.52 0.05
CA MET A 20 16.35 -17.20 -1.38
C MET A 20 15.00 -16.61 -1.80
N PHE A 21 13.90 -17.24 -1.39
CA PHE A 21 12.54 -16.72 -1.64
C PHE A 21 12.38 -15.32 -1.05
N SER A 22 12.84 -15.12 0.18
CA SER A 22 12.74 -13.81 0.84
C SER A 22 13.51 -12.72 0.11
N ALA A 23 14.71 -13.03 -0.38
CA ALA A 23 15.48 -12.09 -1.20
C ALA A 23 14.74 -11.70 -2.47
N ILE A 24 14.25 -12.70 -3.24
CA ILE A 24 13.50 -12.48 -4.48
C ILE A 24 12.25 -11.63 -4.20
N TYR A 25 11.47 -11.98 -3.18
CA TYR A 25 10.28 -11.26 -2.76
C TYR A 25 10.58 -9.80 -2.41
N CYS A 26 11.66 -9.54 -1.65
CA CYS A 26 12.07 -8.18 -1.31
C CYS A 26 12.42 -7.36 -2.56
N TYR A 27 13.21 -7.92 -3.50
CA TYR A 27 13.56 -7.21 -4.74
C TYR A 27 12.32 -6.90 -5.58
N ILE A 28 11.38 -7.83 -5.68
CA ILE A 28 10.11 -7.61 -6.40
C ILE A 28 9.31 -6.50 -5.74
N ILE A 29 9.09 -6.56 -4.42
CA ILE A 29 8.29 -5.54 -3.71
C ILE A 29 8.93 -4.16 -3.79
N TYR A 30 10.23 -4.05 -3.54
CA TYR A 30 10.91 -2.75 -3.61
C TYR A 30 10.93 -2.23 -5.06
N GLY A 31 11.13 -3.10 -6.04
CA GLY A 31 11.02 -2.76 -7.46
C GLY A 31 9.63 -2.23 -7.83
N ILE A 32 8.57 -2.90 -7.40
CA ILE A 32 7.18 -2.44 -7.54
C ILE A 32 7.01 -1.09 -6.87
N ALA A 33 7.47 -0.93 -5.62
CA ALA A 33 7.26 0.28 -4.82
C ALA A 33 7.90 1.52 -5.46
N ILE A 34 9.11 1.42 -6.00
CA ILE A 34 9.78 2.55 -6.66
C ILE A 34 9.26 2.80 -8.07
N SER A 35 8.66 1.81 -8.72
CA SER A 35 8.22 1.93 -10.13
C SER A 35 6.75 2.28 -10.29
N LEU A 36 5.91 2.08 -9.26
CA LEU A 36 4.45 2.24 -9.38
C LEU A 36 3.87 3.22 -8.34
N PRO A 37 3.85 2.93 -7.02
CA PRO A 37 3.25 3.84 -6.06
C PRO A 37 4.08 5.11 -5.86
N SER A 38 5.42 5.04 -5.82
CA SER A 38 6.22 6.25 -5.67
C SER A 38 5.98 7.24 -6.83
N PRO A 39 6.04 6.86 -8.11
CA PRO A 39 5.68 7.77 -9.21
C PRO A 39 4.21 8.21 -9.20
N ARG A 40 3.28 7.36 -8.78
CA ARG A 40 1.85 7.73 -8.64
C ARG A 40 1.64 8.91 -7.71
N THR A 41 2.44 9.04 -6.65
CA THR A 41 2.34 10.20 -5.73
C THR A 41 2.63 11.54 -6.43
N ALA A 42 3.55 11.56 -7.39
CA ALA A 42 3.85 12.76 -8.19
C ALA A 42 2.71 13.07 -9.16
N SER A 43 2.16 12.04 -9.81
CA SER A 43 1.01 12.17 -10.71
C SER A 43 -0.25 12.69 -9.99
N VAL A 44 -0.57 12.15 -8.80
CA VAL A 44 -1.66 12.66 -7.94
C VAL A 44 -1.42 14.11 -7.54
N THR A 45 -0.18 14.45 -7.15
CA THR A 45 0.20 15.83 -6.81
C THR A 45 -0.03 16.77 -8.01
N HIS A 46 0.33 16.35 -9.21
CA HIS A 46 0.12 17.12 -10.42
C HIS A 46 -1.38 17.36 -10.68
N GLU A 47 -2.16 16.28 -10.78
CA GLU A 47 -3.60 16.34 -11.11
C GLU A 47 -4.42 17.08 -10.05
N MET A 48 -4.03 17.00 -8.77
CA MET A 48 -4.79 17.62 -7.68
C MET A 48 -4.36 19.06 -7.37
N ALA A 49 -3.06 19.35 -7.36
CA ALA A 49 -2.56 20.60 -6.78
C ALA A 49 -1.82 21.51 -7.75
N ILE A 50 -1.41 21.01 -8.92
CA ILE A 50 -0.67 21.80 -9.90
C ILE A 50 -1.54 22.13 -11.10
N GLN A 51 -1.98 21.11 -11.83
CA GLN A 51 -2.78 21.24 -13.06
C GLN A 51 -4.01 22.17 -12.91
N PRO A 52 -4.75 22.19 -11.77
CA PRO A 52 -5.90 23.08 -11.63
C PRO A 52 -5.57 24.56 -11.46
N PHE A 53 -4.33 24.88 -11.10
CA PHE A 53 -3.90 26.24 -10.76
C PHE A 53 -2.80 26.77 -11.69
N LEU A 54 -2.08 25.86 -12.36
CA LEU A 54 -0.92 26.14 -13.21
C LEU A 54 -0.95 25.22 -14.44
N ASP A 55 -0.87 25.82 -15.64
CA ASP A 55 -0.71 25.10 -16.92
C ASP A 55 0.74 24.61 -17.11
N SER A 56 1.21 23.78 -16.19
CA SER A 56 2.54 23.15 -16.28
C SER A 56 2.47 21.74 -16.84
N SER A 57 3.56 21.24 -17.43
CA SER A 57 3.61 19.85 -17.87
C SER A 57 3.75 18.88 -16.69
N SER A 58 3.12 17.72 -16.81
CA SER A 58 3.25 16.63 -15.82
C SER A 58 4.71 16.18 -15.65
N LEU A 59 5.49 16.19 -16.75
CA LEU A 59 6.92 15.89 -16.73
C LEU A 59 7.70 16.91 -15.89
N LEU A 60 7.45 18.21 -16.04
CA LEU A 60 8.12 19.24 -15.23
C LEU A 60 7.78 19.08 -13.75
N THR A 61 6.50 18.81 -13.45
CA THR A 61 6.05 18.56 -12.08
C THR A 61 6.77 17.36 -11.49
N SER A 62 6.78 16.23 -12.20
CA SER A 62 7.46 15.00 -11.77
C SER A 62 8.97 15.20 -11.58
N LEU A 63 9.63 15.95 -12.49
CA LEU A 63 11.04 16.28 -12.39
C LEU A 63 11.35 17.06 -11.10
N ILE A 64 10.67 18.17 -10.86
CA ILE A 64 10.87 19.00 -9.65
C ILE A 64 10.57 18.18 -8.40
N TYR A 65 9.46 17.44 -8.42
CA TYR A 65 9.02 16.59 -7.32
C TYR A 65 10.11 15.58 -6.92
N PHE A 66 10.65 14.83 -7.87
CA PHE A 66 11.65 13.80 -7.58
C PHE A 66 13.05 14.34 -7.30
N ILE A 67 13.40 15.54 -7.79
CA ILE A 67 14.59 16.27 -7.32
C ILE A 67 14.46 16.55 -5.81
N LEU A 68 13.30 17.07 -5.38
CA LEU A 68 13.05 17.31 -3.96
C LEU A 68 13.06 16.00 -3.16
N VAL A 69 12.42 14.95 -3.66
CA VAL A 69 12.45 13.62 -3.01
C VAL A 69 13.88 13.14 -2.84
N PHE A 70 14.72 13.26 -3.87
CA PHE A 70 16.13 12.85 -3.84
C PHE A 70 16.94 13.64 -2.80
N VAL A 71 16.78 14.96 -2.76
CA VAL A 71 17.46 15.84 -1.80
C VAL A 71 17.12 15.45 -0.36
N PHE A 72 15.84 15.20 -0.08
CA PHE A 72 15.38 14.77 1.25
C PHE A 72 15.72 13.31 1.56
N ALA A 73 15.83 12.45 0.55
CA ALA A 73 16.24 11.07 0.75
C ALA A 73 17.73 10.96 1.11
N ILE A 74 18.59 11.78 0.49
CA ILE A 74 20.03 11.81 0.82
C ILE A 74 20.29 12.49 2.15
N ASN A 75 19.67 13.65 2.37
CA ASN A 75 19.75 14.35 3.63
C ASN A 75 18.69 13.76 4.53
N ARG A 76 18.96 12.65 5.26
CA ARG A 76 18.04 12.04 6.25
C ARG A 76 17.54 13.09 7.23
N SER A 77 16.52 13.81 6.81
CA SER A 77 16.24 15.13 7.32
C SER A 77 15.23 14.99 8.45
N LYS A 78 15.55 15.59 9.60
CA LYS A 78 14.59 15.77 10.70
C LYS A 78 13.33 16.53 10.25
N ILE A 79 13.36 17.21 9.10
CA ILE A 79 12.22 17.87 8.51
C ILE A 79 11.12 16.86 8.14
N MET A 80 11.46 15.63 7.74
CA MET A 80 10.45 14.60 7.43
C MET A 80 9.62 14.21 8.67
N ASP A 81 10.29 14.05 9.82
CA ASP A 81 9.66 13.77 11.11
C ASP A 81 8.77 14.93 11.58
N LEU A 82 9.13 16.17 11.21
CA LEU A 82 8.40 17.38 11.57
C LEU A 82 7.18 17.62 10.66
N LEU A 83 7.36 17.39 9.36
CA LEU A 83 6.32 17.42 8.35
C LEU A 83 5.24 16.38 8.66
N GLY A 84 5.61 15.12 8.89
CA GLY A 84 4.62 14.08 9.21
C GLY A 84 3.74 14.40 10.43
N LYS A 85 4.33 15.00 11.47
CA LYS A 85 3.61 15.41 12.70
C LYS A 85 2.59 16.51 12.47
N LEU A 86 2.83 17.41 11.52
CA LEU A 86 1.93 18.53 11.22
C LEU A 86 0.92 18.17 10.12
N LEU A 87 1.39 17.47 9.08
CA LEU A 87 0.61 17.15 7.90
C LEU A 87 -0.46 16.09 8.15
N THR A 88 -0.12 15.01 8.88
CA THR A 88 -1.07 13.91 9.12
C THR A 88 -2.32 14.38 9.86
N PRO A 89 -2.21 15.15 10.97
CA PRO A 89 -3.39 15.73 11.61
C PRO A 89 -4.16 16.67 10.69
N GLY A 90 -3.48 17.50 9.90
CA GLY A 90 -4.13 18.41 8.95
C GLY A 90 -4.98 17.67 7.92
N ILE A 91 -4.45 16.59 7.33
CA ILE A 91 -5.17 15.73 6.39
C ILE A 91 -6.36 15.07 7.07
N LEU A 92 -6.17 14.51 8.27
CA LEU A 92 -7.27 13.87 8.99
C LEU A 92 -8.39 14.85 9.33
N ILE A 93 -8.06 16.07 9.77
CA ILE A 93 -9.05 17.10 10.07
C ILE A 93 -9.89 17.42 8.84
N ILE A 94 -9.26 17.65 7.69
CA ILE A 94 -10.01 18.01 6.48
C ILE A 94 -10.84 16.83 5.94
N LEU A 95 -10.32 15.60 5.99
CA LEU A 95 -11.08 14.43 5.57
C LEU A 95 -12.26 14.15 6.49
N ILE A 96 -12.08 14.27 7.82
CA ILE A 96 -13.17 14.16 8.78
C ILE A 96 -14.19 15.28 8.56
N ALA A 97 -13.76 16.50 8.23
CA ALA A 97 -14.67 17.59 7.91
C ALA A 97 -15.50 17.29 6.65
N ILE A 98 -14.91 16.72 5.60
CA ILE A 98 -15.66 16.26 4.40
C ILE A 98 -16.69 15.20 4.79
N ILE A 99 -16.29 14.18 5.55
CA ILE A 99 -17.17 13.09 5.99
C ILE A 99 -18.33 13.65 6.81
N ALA A 100 -18.03 14.49 7.81
CA ALA A 100 -19.03 15.10 8.66
C ALA A 100 -19.98 16.01 7.87
N ALA A 101 -19.45 16.88 7.00
CA ALA A 101 -20.25 17.76 6.16
C ALA A 101 -21.21 16.94 5.28
N THR A 102 -20.75 15.82 4.72
CA THR A 102 -21.60 14.93 3.93
C THR A 102 -22.72 14.33 4.77
N ILE A 103 -22.38 13.71 5.91
CA ILE A 103 -23.34 13.03 6.79
C ILE A 103 -24.42 13.98 7.34
N PHE A 104 -24.07 15.25 7.60
CA PHE A 104 -25.01 16.22 8.16
C PHE A 104 -25.76 17.05 7.11
N SER A 105 -25.31 17.06 5.85
CA SER A 105 -25.91 17.91 4.80
C SER A 105 -26.68 17.12 3.74
N LEU A 106 -26.37 15.83 3.56
CA LEU A 106 -27.07 14.97 2.61
C LEU A 106 -27.99 13.99 3.35
N ASP A 107 -29.14 13.72 2.74
CA ASP A 107 -30.00 12.62 3.15
C ASP A 107 -29.36 11.27 2.79
N PHE A 108 -29.64 10.25 3.58
CA PHE A 108 -29.15 8.88 3.35
C PHE A 108 -29.95 8.17 2.25
N ASP A 109 -29.96 8.75 1.06
CA ASP A 109 -30.53 8.18 -0.15
C ASP A 109 -29.42 7.63 -1.04
N PHE A 110 -29.44 6.33 -1.28
CA PHE A 110 -28.38 5.64 -2.02
C PHE A 110 -28.89 5.23 -3.39
N VAL A 111 -28.14 5.60 -4.43
CA VAL A 111 -28.40 5.09 -5.78
C VAL A 111 -28.20 3.57 -5.79
N THR A 112 -29.09 2.86 -6.48
CA THR A 112 -28.99 1.41 -6.67
C THR A 112 -27.66 1.08 -7.34
N SER A 113 -26.85 0.25 -6.68
CA SER A 113 -25.52 -0.10 -7.20
C SER A 113 -25.61 -0.97 -8.45
N GLU A 114 -24.92 -0.54 -9.51
CA GLU A 114 -24.74 -1.32 -10.74
C GLU A 114 -23.53 -2.27 -10.67
N MET A 115 -22.79 -2.27 -9.56
CA MET A 115 -21.64 -3.15 -9.40
C MET A 115 -22.10 -4.61 -9.27
N GLU A 116 -21.71 -5.45 -10.23
CA GLU A 116 -22.03 -6.89 -10.19
C GLU A 116 -21.47 -7.58 -8.92
N ARG A 117 -20.29 -7.15 -8.44
CA ARG A 117 -19.54 -7.83 -7.38
C ARG A 117 -18.89 -6.84 -6.39
N PRO A 118 -19.69 -6.09 -5.62
CA PRO A 118 -19.19 -4.96 -4.82
C PRO A 118 -18.16 -5.38 -3.77
N PHE A 119 -18.31 -6.58 -3.18
CA PHE A 119 -17.37 -7.09 -2.17
C PHE A 119 -15.96 -7.33 -2.74
N SER A 120 -15.84 -8.04 -3.87
CA SER A 120 -14.54 -8.29 -4.48
C SER A 120 -13.94 -7.03 -5.08
N SER A 121 -14.76 -6.19 -5.72
CA SER A 121 -14.30 -4.91 -6.26
C SER A 121 -13.73 -4.02 -5.15
N GLY A 122 -14.36 -3.97 -3.98
CA GLY A 122 -13.83 -3.24 -2.82
C GLY A 122 -12.47 -3.78 -2.33
N ILE A 123 -12.25 -5.09 -2.33
CA ILE A 123 -10.94 -5.68 -1.99
C ILE A 123 -9.86 -5.27 -3.01
N LEU A 124 -10.20 -5.31 -4.30
CA LEU A 124 -9.29 -4.95 -5.39
C LEU A 124 -8.94 -3.45 -5.38
N GLU A 125 -9.91 -2.58 -5.08
CA GLU A 125 -9.64 -1.16 -4.82
C GLU A 125 -8.73 -0.98 -3.59
N GLY A 126 -8.90 -1.82 -2.57
CA GLY A 126 -7.96 -1.92 -1.44
C GLY A 126 -6.53 -2.26 -1.87
N TYR A 127 -6.33 -3.02 -2.94
CA TYR A 127 -4.96 -3.30 -3.46
C TYR A 127 -4.33 -2.04 -4.05
N GLN A 128 -5.16 -1.17 -4.64
CA GLN A 128 -4.71 0.09 -5.22
C GLN A 128 -4.28 1.12 -4.18
N THR A 129 -4.54 0.94 -2.89
CA THR A 129 -4.05 1.89 -1.87
C THR A 129 -2.56 1.72 -1.59
N PHE A 130 -1.95 0.59 -1.98
CA PHE A 130 -0.58 0.23 -1.63
C PHE A 130 -0.28 0.12 -0.12
N ASP A 131 -1.29 0.23 0.76
CA ASP A 131 -1.07 0.31 2.21
C ASP A 131 -0.41 -0.96 2.79
N ALA A 132 -0.80 -2.14 2.31
CA ALA A 132 -0.21 -3.39 2.78
C ALA A 132 1.28 -3.49 2.38
N ILE A 133 1.62 -3.13 1.14
CA ILE A 133 3.00 -3.11 0.65
C ILE A 133 3.80 -2.02 1.37
N GLY A 134 3.24 -0.81 1.47
CA GLY A 134 3.85 0.31 2.18
C GLY A 134 4.14 -0.04 3.64
N ALA A 135 3.20 -0.71 4.32
CA ALA A 135 3.37 -1.14 5.70
C ALA A 135 4.53 -2.13 5.88
N VAL A 136 4.73 -3.08 4.94
CA VAL A 136 5.85 -4.04 5.05
C VAL A 136 7.20 -3.43 4.65
N VAL A 137 7.20 -2.50 3.68
CA VAL A 137 8.39 -1.79 3.20
C VAL A 137 8.90 -0.78 4.23
N VAL A 138 7.99 0.07 4.75
CA VAL A 138 8.32 1.14 5.70
C VAL A 138 8.31 0.63 7.15
N GLY A 139 7.62 -0.48 7.44
CA GLY A 139 7.56 -1.06 8.78
C GLY A 139 8.93 -1.40 9.36
N ALA A 140 9.88 -1.86 8.53
CA ALA A 140 11.26 -2.09 8.94
C ALA A 140 11.95 -0.79 9.43
N VAL A 141 11.71 0.34 8.75
CA VAL A 141 12.24 1.66 9.12
C VAL A 141 11.66 2.12 10.46
N ILE A 142 10.37 1.83 10.71
CA ILE A 142 9.72 2.12 12.00
C ILE A 142 10.38 1.32 13.13
N ILE A 143 10.63 0.03 12.93
CA ILE A 143 11.31 -0.82 13.93
C ILE A 143 12.71 -0.28 14.25
N ILE A 144 13.49 0.07 13.22
CA ILE A 144 14.81 0.67 13.40
C ILE A 144 14.71 1.98 14.19
N SER A 145 13.76 2.85 13.84
CA SER A 145 13.53 4.12 14.52
C SER A 145 13.16 3.94 15.99
N VAL A 146 12.27 2.99 16.31
CA VAL A 146 11.90 2.65 17.69
C VAL A 146 13.11 2.11 18.45
N ASN A 147 13.92 1.24 17.84
CA ASN A 147 15.14 0.72 18.48
C ASN A 147 16.19 1.79 18.77
N ILE A 148 16.27 2.83 17.94
CA ILE A 148 17.18 3.97 18.16
C ILE A 148 16.68 4.90 19.26
N LYS A 149 15.37 5.17 19.31
CA LYS A 149 14.77 6.07 20.31
C LYS A 149 14.64 5.40 21.68
N GLU A 150 14.16 4.16 21.71
CA GLU A 150 13.85 3.39 22.92
C GLU A 150 14.97 2.38 23.24
N LYS A 151 16.20 2.84 23.42
CA LYS A 151 17.38 1.95 23.56
C LYS A 151 17.32 1.04 24.79
N THR A 152 16.77 1.53 25.89
CA THR A 152 16.68 0.82 27.18
C THR A 152 15.44 -0.04 27.32
N ALA A 153 14.44 0.13 26.44
CA ALA A 153 13.20 -0.62 26.49
C ALA A 153 13.41 -2.09 26.07
N SER A 154 12.80 -2.99 26.83
CA SER A 154 12.77 -4.42 26.56
C SER A 154 12.02 -4.75 25.26
N PHE A 155 12.26 -5.95 24.73
CA PHE A 155 11.54 -6.45 23.55
C PHE A 155 10.01 -6.39 23.72
N GLN A 156 9.50 -6.72 24.92
CA GLN A 156 8.06 -6.73 25.20
C GLN A 156 7.46 -5.32 25.26
N GLU A 157 8.19 -4.36 25.82
CA GLU A 157 7.75 -2.95 25.84
C GLU A 157 7.67 -2.40 24.42
N LYS A 158 8.72 -2.61 23.61
CA LYS A 158 8.74 -2.21 22.19
C LYS A 158 7.61 -2.86 21.41
N LYS A 159 7.40 -4.17 21.59
CA LYS A 159 6.31 -4.91 20.96
C LYS A 159 4.95 -4.31 21.33
N THR A 160 4.73 -4.02 22.61
CA THR A 160 3.47 -3.44 23.10
C THR A 160 3.25 -2.04 22.54
N LEU A 161 4.29 -1.21 22.50
CA LEU A 161 4.24 0.13 21.92
C LEU A 161 3.86 0.08 20.43
N ILE A 162 4.56 -0.74 19.64
CA ILE A 162 4.30 -0.89 18.20
C ILE A 162 2.90 -1.48 17.96
N ALA A 163 2.48 -2.44 18.78
CA ALA A 163 1.15 -3.05 18.67
C ALA A 163 0.03 -2.04 18.96
N LYS A 164 0.13 -1.26 20.05
CA LYS A 164 -0.85 -0.22 20.41
C LYS A 164 -0.87 0.90 19.38
N ALA A 165 0.28 1.40 18.95
CA ALA A 165 0.37 2.43 17.92
C ALA A 165 -0.26 1.95 16.61
N GLY A 166 0.02 0.71 16.20
CA GLY A 166 -0.58 0.11 15.00
C GLY A 166 -2.09 -0.11 15.12
N LEU A 167 -2.61 -0.42 16.32
CA LEU A 167 -4.06 -0.55 16.55
C LEU A 167 -4.77 0.80 16.38
N TRP A 168 -4.27 1.86 17.03
CA TRP A 168 -4.85 3.19 16.90
C TRP A 168 -4.76 3.74 15.47
N ALA A 169 -3.63 3.52 14.79
CA ALA A 169 -3.50 3.87 13.38
C ALA A 169 -4.49 3.09 12.49
N GLY A 170 -4.69 1.79 12.76
CA GLY A 170 -5.64 0.96 12.03
C GLY A 170 -7.10 1.38 12.24
N ILE A 171 -7.49 1.74 13.47
CA ILE A 171 -8.83 2.28 13.75
C ILE A 171 -9.04 3.60 13.01
N GLY A 172 -8.06 4.50 13.06
CA GLY A 172 -8.14 5.77 12.34
C GLY A 172 -8.29 5.57 10.83
N LEU A 173 -7.51 4.66 10.24
CA LEU A 173 -7.59 4.33 8.82
C LEU A 173 -8.95 3.72 8.44
N LEU A 174 -9.48 2.82 9.28
CA LEU A 174 -10.80 2.21 9.08
C LEU A 174 -11.91 3.26 9.08
N LEU A 175 -11.89 4.19 10.04
CA LEU A 175 -12.88 5.26 10.13
C LEU A 175 -12.82 6.21 8.94
N VAL A 176 -11.62 6.61 8.51
CA VAL A 176 -11.44 7.52 7.37
C VAL A 176 -11.87 6.84 6.07
N TYR A 177 -11.40 5.62 5.78
CA TYR A 177 -11.82 4.93 4.56
C TYR A 177 -13.31 4.58 4.58
N GLY A 178 -13.85 4.09 5.69
CA GLY A 178 -15.28 3.82 5.81
C GLY A 178 -16.12 5.08 5.60
N GLY A 179 -15.71 6.20 6.19
CA GLY A 179 -16.37 7.49 6.01
C GLY A 179 -16.28 8.02 4.58
N LEU A 180 -15.12 7.94 3.93
CA LEU A 180 -14.97 8.37 2.53
C LEU A 180 -15.73 7.48 1.55
N ILE A 181 -15.82 6.17 1.82
CA ILE A 181 -16.65 5.25 1.03
C ILE A 181 -18.13 5.61 1.18
N LEU A 182 -18.58 5.89 2.40
CA LEU A 182 -19.94 6.37 2.65
C LEU A 182 -20.20 7.70 1.92
N THR A 183 -19.27 8.65 2.00
CA THR A 183 -19.35 9.91 1.26
C THR A 183 -19.48 9.66 -0.24
N GLY A 184 -18.64 8.79 -0.82
CA GLY A 184 -18.72 8.44 -2.24
C GLY A 184 -20.06 7.80 -2.61
N ALA A 185 -20.62 6.96 -1.75
CA ALA A 185 -21.93 6.33 -1.97
C ALA A 185 -23.09 7.34 -1.92
N LEU A 186 -23.04 8.33 -1.02
CA LEU A 186 -24.04 9.40 -0.92
C LEU A 186 -23.99 10.39 -2.09
N PHE A 187 -22.81 10.57 -2.69
CA PHE A 187 -22.64 11.33 -3.93
C PHE A 187 -22.90 10.49 -5.20
N GLY A 188 -23.42 9.26 -5.06
CA GLY A 188 -23.77 8.39 -6.19
C GLY A 188 -24.70 9.12 -7.18
N GLY A 189 -24.33 9.14 -8.46
CA GLY A 189 -25.09 9.83 -9.51
C GLY A 189 -24.88 11.35 -9.61
N SER A 190 -24.09 11.96 -8.71
CA SER A 190 -23.76 13.40 -8.78
C SER A 190 -22.57 13.72 -9.70
N PHE A 191 -21.79 12.70 -10.08
CA PHE A 191 -20.62 12.81 -10.94
C PHE A 191 -20.73 11.80 -12.09
N ASP A 192 -20.01 12.08 -13.17
CA ASP A 192 -19.86 11.17 -14.32
C ASP A 192 -19.25 9.82 -13.88
N ASP A 193 -19.74 8.71 -14.40
CA ASP A 193 -19.22 7.36 -14.09
C ASP A 193 -17.76 7.18 -14.52
N GLU A 194 -17.29 7.93 -15.53
CA GLU A 194 -15.91 7.91 -16.01
C GLU A 194 -14.99 8.92 -15.31
N ILE A 195 -15.48 9.61 -14.27
CA ILE A 195 -14.68 10.60 -13.55
C ILE A 195 -13.39 10.00 -12.96
N SER A 196 -12.28 10.69 -13.16
CA SER A 196 -11.01 10.27 -12.56
C SER A 196 -11.08 10.31 -11.03
N ARG A 197 -10.34 9.41 -10.37
CA ARG A 197 -10.31 9.29 -8.89
C ARG A 197 -9.88 10.59 -8.20
N THR A 198 -8.95 11.33 -8.80
CA THR A 198 -8.46 12.62 -8.30
C THR A 198 -9.50 13.73 -8.49
N ALA A 199 -10.20 13.74 -9.63
CA ALA A 199 -11.30 14.67 -9.87
C ALA A 199 -12.52 14.40 -8.97
N LEU A 200 -12.86 13.13 -8.71
CA LEU A 200 -13.95 12.75 -7.80
C LEU A 200 -13.73 13.30 -6.39
N LEU A 201 -12.54 13.06 -5.82
CA LEU A 201 -12.22 13.56 -4.48
C LEU A 201 -12.24 15.09 -4.42
N ARG A 202 -11.75 15.77 -5.47
CA ARG A 202 -11.81 17.24 -5.57
C ARG A 202 -13.23 17.77 -5.72
N GLY A 203 -14.05 17.09 -6.52
CA GLY A 203 -15.46 17.41 -6.72
C GLY A 203 -16.22 17.33 -5.40
N ILE A 204 -16.14 16.18 -4.72
CA ILE A 204 -16.72 15.96 -3.39
C ILE A 204 -16.22 17.03 -2.40
N SER A 205 -14.92 17.31 -2.35
CA SER A 205 -14.39 18.33 -1.44
C SER A 205 -14.91 19.73 -1.76
N THR A 206 -15.15 20.03 -3.04
CA THR A 206 -15.65 21.34 -3.48
C THR A 206 -17.12 21.51 -3.16
N GLU A 207 -17.94 20.47 -3.38
CA GLU A 207 -19.36 20.47 -3.04
C GLU A 207 -19.58 20.54 -1.51
N THR A 208 -18.79 19.81 -0.73
CA THR A 208 -18.97 19.73 0.73
C THR A 208 -18.42 20.92 1.51
N LEU A 209 -17.21 21.39 1.18
CA LEU A 209 -16.49 22.40 1.96
C LEU A 209 -16.14 23.67 1.17
N GLY A 210 -16.48 23.71 -0.12
CA GLY A 210 -16.17 24.82 -1.01
C GLY A 210 -14.74 24.82 -1.56
N GLN A 211 -14.49 25.71 -2.52
CA GLN A 211 -13.21 25.80 -3.24
C GLN A 211 -11.99 26.05 -2.33
N LYS A 212 -12.14 26.87 -1.28
CA LYS A 212 -11.04 27.18 -0.35
C LYS A 212 -10.56 25.93 0.38
N ALA A 213 -11.48 25.08 0.84
CA ALA A 213 -11.12 23.83 1.50
C ALA A 213 -10.49 22.85 0.53
N ASN A 214 -11.01 22.73 -0.70
CA ASN A 214 -10.41 21.89 -1.73
C ASN A 214 -8.96 22.31 -2.08
N PHE A 215 -8.66 23.62 -2.07
CA PHE A 215 -7.28 24.10 -2.21
C PHE A 215 -6.39 23.60 -1.06
N PHE A 216 -6.84 23.75 0.20
CA PHE A 216 -6.11 23.22 1.35
C PHE A 216 -5.94 21.70 1.30
N LEU A 217 -6.97 20.96 0.89
CA LEU A 217 -6.90 19.51 0.68
C LEU A 217 -5.82 19.16 -0.33
N SER A 218 -5.80 19.83 -1.48
CA SER A 218 -4.84 19.59 -2.56
C SER A 218 -3.40 19.81 -2.10
N VAL A 219 -3.15 20.87 -1.32
CA VAL A 219 -1.83 21.14 -0.72
C VAL A 219 -1.45 20.05 0.28
N LEU A 220 -2.36 19.70 1.19
CA LEU A 220 -2.12 18.67 2.22
C LEU A 220 -1.83 17.29 1.60
N VAL A 221 -2.63 16.89 0.60
CA VAL A 221 -2.43 15.64 -0.14
C VAL A 221 -1.10 15.63 -0.87
N SER A 222 -0.70 16.74 -1.48
CA SER A 222 0.61 16.87 -2.15
C SER A 222 1.77 16.62 -1.19
N PHE A 223 1.70 17.19 0.01
CA PHE A 223 2.70 16.97 1.03
C PHE A 223 2.70 15.53 1.57
N ALA A 224 1.54 14.90 1.76
CA ALA A 224 1.49 13.48 2.15
C ALA A 224 1.99 12.53 1.06
N CYS A 225 1.67 12.82 -0.19
CA CYS A 225 2.23 12.14 -1.35
C CYS A 225 3.77 12.25 -1.30
N PHE A 226 4.29 13.45 -1.03
CA PHE A 226 5.73 13.69 -0.96
C PHE A 226 6.42 12.91 0.16
N THR A 227 5.87 12.92 1.37
CA THR A 227 6.43 12.14 2.48
C THR A 227 6.40 10.63 2.20
N THR A 228 5.36 10.15 1.53
CA THR A 228 5.25 8.75 1.09
C THR A 228 6.34 8.39 0.08
N ALA A 229 6.54 9.22 -0.96
CA ALA A 229 7.60 9.03 -1.94
C ALA A 229 8.98 8.98 -1.28
N VAL A 230 9.27 9.92 -0.37
CA VAL A 230 10.54 9.92 0.36
C VAL A 230 10.68 8.68 1.24
N GLY A 231 9.62 8.25 1.91
CA GLY A 231 9.61 7.00 2.70
C GLY A 231 9.93 5.76 1.86
N ILE A 232 9.33 5.64 0.67
CA ILE A 232 9.60 4.52 -0.25
C ILE A 232 11.04 4.55 -0.76
N VAL A 233 11.53 5.71 -1.23
CA VAL A 233 12.88 5.85 -1.77
C VAL A 233 13.93 5.58 -0.70
N THR A 234 13.77 6.15 0.50
CA THR A 234 14.69 5.93 1.63
C THR A 234 14.65 4.50 2.13
N GLY A 235 13.48 3.89 2.27
CA GLY A 235 13.32 2.49 2.67
C GLY A 235 13.96 1.52 1.67
N THR A 236 13.81 1.79 0.36
CA THR A 236 14.44 0.99 -0.70
C THR A 236 15.96 1.14 -0.67
N ALA A 237 16.45 2.38 -0.58
CA ALA A 237 17.87 2.66 -0.50
C ALA A 237 18.52 2.04 0.76
N ASP A 238 17.81 2.00 1.88
CA ASP A 238 18.26 1.35 3.12
C ASP A 238 18.34 -0.17 2.99
N PHE A 239 17.36 -0.79 2.35
CA PHE A 239 17.39 -2.22 2.07
C PHE A 239 18.60 -2.59 1.20
N ILE A 240 18.81 -1.87 0.09
CA ILE A 240 19.95 -2.13 -0.80
C ILE A 240 21.28 -1.83 -0.08
N LYS A 241 21.38 -0.73 0.67
CA LYS A 241 22.55 -0.44 1.51
C LYS A 241 22.88 -1.60 2.44
N GLY A 242 21.90 -2.15 3.15
CA GLY A 242 22.09 -3.28 4.05
C GLY A 242 22.59 -4.54 3.33
N ARG A 243 22.16 -4.75 2.07
CA ARG A 243 22.59 -5.90 1.26
C ARG A 243 24.02 -5.78 0.72
N PHE A 244 24.50 -4.56 0.51
CA PHE A 244 25.84 -4.23 0.01
C PHE A 244 26.77 -3.77 1.14
N ASN A 245 26.88 -4.54 2.22
CA ASN A 245 27.79 -4.30 3.35
C ASN A 245 27.70 -2.87 3.94
N ASN A 246 26.50 -2.33 4.05
CA ASN A 246 26.23 -0.96 4.53
C ASN A 246 26.88 0.16 3.70
N SER A 247 27.15 -0.09 2.41
CA SER A 247 27.75 0.90 1.50
C SER A 247 26.87 2.15 1.31
N ILE A 248 27.44 3.32 1.60
CA ILE A 248 26.79 4.62 1.35
C ILE A 248 26.62 4.91 -0.14
N LEU A 249 27.51 4.39 -0.98
CA LEU A 249 27.41 4.52 -2.44
C LEU A 249 26.16 3.78 -2.94
N ALA A 250 25.93 2.56 -2.46
CA ALA A 250 24.75 1.76 -2.82
C ALA A 250 23.44 2.48 -2.46
N TYR A 251 23.39 3.15 -1.31
CA TYR A 251 22.25 3.99 -0.92
C TYR A 251 21.99 5.12 -1.93
N ARG A 252 23.03 5.92 -2.23
CA ARG A 252 22.90 7.11 -3.09
C ARG A 252 22.52 6.72 -4.53
N VAL A 253 23.13 5.67 -5.08
CA VAL A 253 22.81 5.15 -6.42
C VAL A 253 21.37 4.64 -6.46
N THR A 254 20.93 3.89 -5.45
CA THR A 254 19.55 3.39 -5.38
C THR A 254 18.54 4.54 -5.30
N ALA A 255 18.82 5.56 -4.49
CA ALA A 255 17.97 6.74 -4.39
C ALA A 255 17.87 7.48 -5.74
N LEU A 256 19.00 7.62 -6.46
CA LEU A 256 19.04 8.27 -7.76
C LEU A 256 18.23 7.50 -8.80
N ILE A 257 18.43 6.17 -8.89
CA ILE A 257 17.68 5.30 -9.81
C ILE A 257 16.18 5.36 -9.50
N SER A 258 15.82 5.32 -8.22
CA SER A 258 14.41 5.37 -7.80
C SER A 258 13.76 6.69 -8.21
N CYS A 259 14.46 7.82 -8.05
CA CYS A 259 13.94 9.13 -8.45
C CYS A 259 13.89 9.28 -9.97
N PHE A 260 14.86 8.73 -10.71
CA PHE A 260 14.83 8.71 -12.17
C PHE A 260 13.62 7.91 -12.70
N LEU A 261 13.37 6.71 -12.17
CA LEU A 261 12.16 5.94 -12.48
C LEU A 261 10.89 6.70 -12.07
N GLY A 262 10.94 7.37 -10.92
CA GLY A 262 9.97 8.35 -10.45
C GLY A 262 9.57 9.36 -11.52
N VAL A 263 10.55 10.03 -12.13
CA VAL A 263 10.32 11.03 -13.18
C VAL A 263 9.66 10.38 -14.40
N MET A 264 10.22 9.26 -14.86
CA MET A 264 9.78 8.57 -16.08
C MET A 264 8.33 8.07 -16.00
N VAL A 265 7.92 7.53 -14.86
CA VAL A 265 6.55 7.00 -14.68
C VAL A 265 5.60 8.09 -14.16
N GLY A 266 6.08 9.01 -13.34
CA GLY A 266 5.24 10.03 -12.70
C GLY A 266 4.69 11.10 -13.65
N GLN A 267 5.17 11.15 -14.89
CA GLN A 267 4.62 11.99 -15.95
C GLN A 267 3.28 11.46 -16.52
N PHE A 268 2.98 10.17 -16.34
CA PHE A 268 1.71 9.58 -16.78
C PHE A 268 0.58 9.99 -15.84
N ASN A 269 -0.66 9.96 -16.33
CA ASN A 269 -1.84 10.20 -15.50
C ASN A 269 -2.09 9.06 -14.51
N VAL A 270 -2.77 9.35 -13.42
CA VAL A 270 -3.00 8.42 -12.31
C VAL A 270 -3.70 7.15 -12.79
N GLY A 271 -4.70 7.28 -13.67
CA GLY A 271 -5.44 6.16 -14.25
C GLY A 271 -4.55 5.18 -15.04
N HIS A 272 -3.59 5.69 -15.83
CA HIS A 272 -2.68 4.83 -16.57
C HIS A 272 -1.70 4.08 -15.66
N ILE A 273 -1.17 4.76 -14.63
CA ILE A 273 -0.30 4.12 -13.64
C ILE A 273 -1.07 3.01 -12.88
N ILE A 274 -2.34 3.24 -12.56
CA ILE A 274 -3.22 2.22 -11.96
C ILE A 274 -3.36 1.01 -12.89
N ALA A 275 -3.67 1.22 -14.17
CA ALA A 275 -3.85 0.14 -15.13
C ALA A 275 -2.59 -0.73 -15.26
N VAL A 276 -1.41 -0.11 -15.31
CA VAL A 276 -0.12 -0.81 -15.34
C VAL A 276 0.19 -1.50 -14.00
N ALA A 277 -0.28 -0.95 -12.87
CA ALA A 277 -0.07 -1.53 -11.56
C ALA A 277 -0.93 -2.77 -11.28
N VAL A 278 -2.14 -2.85 -11.84
CA VAL A 278 -3.10 -3.93 -11.55
C VAL A 278 -2.45 -5.32 -11.66
N PRO A 279 -1.76 -5.71 -12.74
CA PRO A 279 -1.17 -7.04 -12.82
C PRO A 279 -0.15 -7.33 -11.73
N ALA A 280 0.77 -6.41 -11.49
CA ALA A 280 1.77 -6.57 -10.44
C ALA A 280 1.10 -6.75 -9.06
N LEU A 281 0.04 -5.99 -8.80
CA LEU A 281 -0.74 -6.05 -7.57
C LEU A 281 -1.46 -7.39 -7.42
N MET A 282 -2.15 -7.86 -8.47
CA MET A 282 -2.89 -9.13 -8.46
C MET A 282 -1.99 -10.33 -8.13
N PHE A 283 -0.71 -10.27 -8.51
CA PHE A 283 0.24 -11.31 -8.16
C PHE A 283 0.82 -11.16 -6.75
N ILE A 284 1.28 -9.95 -6.38
CA ILE A 284 2.07 -9.75 -5.16
C ILE A 284 1.23 -9.59 -3.89
N TYR A 285 0.01 -9.06 -3.98
CA TYR A 285 -0.84 -8.82 -2.82
C TYR A 285 -1.26 -10.10 -2.10
N PRO A 286 -1.74 -11.14 -2.78
CA PRO A 286 -2.06 -12.42 -2.15
C PRO A 286 -0.91 -12.97 -1.29
N ILE A 287 0.32 -12.93 -1.84
CA ILE A 287 1.54 -13.38 -1.18
C ILE A 287 1.80 -12.51 0.06
N THR A 288 1.68 -11.19 -0.08
CA THR A 288 1.90 -10.22 1.00
C THR A 288 0.91 -10.41 2.14
N ILE A 289 -0.39 -10.57 1.82
CA ILE A 289 -1.46 -10.79 2.81
C ILE A 289 -1.20 -12.07 3.58
N VAL A 290 -0.90 -13.17 2.89
CA VAL A 290 -0.61 -14.47 3.53
C VAL A 290 0.62 -14.38 4.43
N LEU A 291 1.69 -13.71 3.99
CA LEU A 291 2.86 -13.49 4.82
C LEU A 291 2.55 -12.65 6.06
N ILE A 292 1.72 -11.60 5.94
CA ILE A 292 1.27 -10.80 7.09
C ILE A 292 0.50 -11.69 8.07
N LEU A 293 -0.49 -12.45 7.59
CA LEU A 293 -1.34 -13.31 8.44
C LEU A 293 -0.52 -14.39 9.16
N LEU A 294 0.35 -15.11 8.44
CA LEU A 294 1.20 -16.16 9.02
C LEU A 294 2.16 -15.60 10.08
N ASN A 295 2.66 -14.38 9.90
CA ASN A 295 3.53 -13.74 10.89
C ASN A 295 2.75 -13.25 12.13
N VAL A 296 1.47 -12.90 12.00
CA VAL A 296 0.60 -12.54 13.14
C VAL A 296 0.24 -13.77 13.98
N ILE A 297 -0.16 -14.87 13.34
CA ILE A 297 -0.61 -16.12 13.98
C ILE A 297 0.48 -16.71 14.92
N PRO A 298 0.13 -17.28 16.10
CA PRO A 298 1.10 -17.84 17.05
C PRO A 298 2.07 -18.85 16.44
N GLU A 299 3.31 -18.91 16.93
CA GLU A 299 4.39 -19.71 16.31
C GLU A 299 4.09 -21.22 16.26
N GLN A 300 3.31 -21.72 17.22
CA GLN A 300 2.80 -23.09 17.24
C GLN A 300 2.01 -23.49 15.97
N TRP A 301 1.34 -22.53 15.31
CA TRP A 301 0.58 -22.76 14.06
C TRP A 301 1.33 -22.30 12.79
N SER A 302 2.55 -21.78 12.94
CA SER A 302 3.28 -21.10 11.88
C SER A 302 4.73 -21.57 11.79
N SER A 303 4.91 -22.90 11.84
CA SER A 303 6.20 -23.54 11.59
C SER A 303 6.70 -23.26 10.16
N SER A 304 8.01 -23.36 9.93
CA SER A 304 8.60 -23.13 8.60
C SER A 304 8.01 -24.02 7.50
N LYS A 305 7.53 -25.23 7.85
CA LYS A 305 6.85 -26.12 6.89
C LYS A 305 5.48 -25.60 6.49
N VAL A 306 4.72 -25.05 7.45
CA VAL A 306 3.42 -24.40 7.18
C VAL A 306 3.65 -23.17 6.30
N PHE A 307 4.62 -22.31 6.65
CA PHE A 307 4.97 -21.15 5.84
C PHE A 307 5.27 -21.51 4.39
N LYS A 308 6.16 -22.49 4.16
CA LYS A 308 6.50 -22.94 2.81
C LYS A 308 5.27 -23.40 2.04
N ARG A 309 4.48 -24.31 2.61
CA ARG A 309 3.33 -24.91 1.92
C ARG A 309 2.25 -23.87 1.58
N VAL A 310 1.87 -23.05 2.56
CA VAL A 310 0.82 -22.03 2.37
C VAL A 310 1.26 -21.02 1.32
N VAL A 311 2.47 -20.47 1.44
CA VAL A 311 2.99 -19.47 0.49
C VAL A 311 3.16 -20.07 -0.91
N SER A 312 3.67 -21.30 -1.05
CA SER A 312 3.77 -21.96 -2.36
C SER A 312 2.41 -22.18 -3.03
N VAL A 313 1.38 -22.56 -2.25
CA VAL A 313 0.02 -22.68 -2.76
C VAL A 313 -0.52 -21.31 -3.16
N THR A 314 -0.34 -20.28 -2.34
CA THR A 314 -0.75 -18.92 -2.69
C THR A 314 -0.12 -18.45 -3.99
N VAL A 315 1.21 -18.60 -4.16
CA VAL A 315 1.91 -18.22 -5.39
C VAL A 315 1.30 -18.93 -6.61
N LEU A 316 1.06 -20.24 -6.51
CA LEU A 316 0.50 -21.03 -7.61
C LEU A 316 -0.91 -20.54 -8.00
N PHE A 317 -1.76 -20.28 -7.02
CA PHE A 317 -3.16 -19.89 -7.24
C PHE A 317 -3.35 -18.39 -7.51
N SER A 318 -2.30 -17.57 -7.38
CA SER A 318 -2.31 -16.16 -7.82
C SER A 318 -1.89 -15.97 -9.28
N ILE A 319 -1.30 -16.99 -9.92
CA ILE A 319 -0.93 -16.94 -11.34
C ILE A 319 -2.15 -16.75 -12.26
N PRO A 320 -3.29 -17.46 -12.06
CA PRO A 320 -4.48 -17.25 -12.86
C PRO A 320 -4.99 -15.81 -12.85
N ASP A 321 -5.14 -15.23 -11.65
CA ASP A 321 -5.62 -13.87 -11.45
C ASP A 321 -4.67 -12.84 -12.13
N PHE A 322 -3.35 -13.07 -12.02
CA PHE A 322 -2.34 -12.29 -12.73
C PHE A 322 -2.47 -12.40 -14.26
N LEU A 323 -2.58 -13.62 -14.79
CA LEU A 323 -2.71 -13.84 -16.24
C LEU A 323 -4.02 -13.25 -16.79
N GLY A 324 -5.11 -13.34 -16.02
CA GLY A 324 -6.37 -12.67 -16.33
C GLY A 324 -6.20 -11.16 -16.48
N SER A 325 -5.48 -10.53 -15.55
CA SER A 325 -5.26 -9.08 -15.55
C SER A 325 -4.39 -8.55 -16.70
N VAL A 326 -3.60 -9.41 -17.36
CA VAL A 326 -2.80 -9.04 -18.55
C VAL A 326 -3.50 -9.41 -19.87
N GLY A 327 -4.77 -9.80 -19.83
CA GLY A 327 -5.55 -10.16 -21.01
C GLY A 327 -5.37 -11.60 -21.50
N LEU A 328 -4.74 -12.48 -20.71
CA LEU A 328 -4.57 -13.90 -21.02
C LEU A 328 -5.63 -14.79 -20.36
N GLY A 329 -6.67 -14.20 -19.76
CA GLY A 329 -7.72 -14.89 -19.02
C GLY A 329 -8.46 -15.96 -19.82
N ASP A 330 -8.80 -15.67 -21.07
CA ASP A 330 -9.56 -16.59 -21.93
C ASP A 330 -8.79 -17.89 -22.21
N HIS A 331 -7.47 -17.82 -22.31
CA HIS A 331 -6.61 -18.98 -22.55
C HIS A 331 -6.52 -19.93 -21.34
N ILE A 332 -6.73 -19.41 -20.14
CA ILE A 332 -6.65 -20.18 -18.88
C ILE A 332 -8.02 -20.46 -18.26
N PHE A 333 -9.08 -19.89 -18.82
CA PHE A 333 -10.44 -19.98 -18.26
C PHE A 333 -10.86 -21.43 -18.01
N HIS A 334 -10.67 -22.31 -18.99
CA HIS A 334 -10.99 -23.74 -18.88
C HIS A 334 -10.25 -24.47 -17.74
N TYR A 335 -9.04 -24.03 -17.40
CA TYR A 335 -8.22 -24.63 -16.36
C TYR A 335 -8.45 -24.03 -14.97
N THR A 336 -9.27 -22.98 -14.87
CA THR A 336 -9.40 -22.18 -13.65
C THR A 336 -10.84 -22.10 -13.16
N THR A 337 -11.82 -22.55 -13.94
CA THR A 337 -13.25 -22.61 -13.55
C THR A 337 -13.53 -23.45 -12.30
N TRP A 338 -12.70 -24.48 -12.02
CA TRP A 338 -12.84 -25.31 -10.82
C TRP A 338 -12.29 -24.64 -9.55
N ILE A 339 -11.53 -23.55 -9.69
CA ILE A 339 -10.94 -22.84 -8.55
C ILE A 339 -12.03 -21.99 -7.88
N PRO A 340 -12.34 -22.24 -6.59
CA PRO A 340 -13.35 -21.46 -5.89
C PRO A 340 -12.91 -20.00 -5.77
N PHE A 341 -13.88 -19.09 -5.89
CA PHE A 341 -13.68 -17.64 -5.90
C PHE A 341 -12.86 -17.06 -7.08
N ASN A 342 -12.54 -17.85 -8.10
CA ASN A 342 -11.87 -17.35 -9.31
C ASN A 342 -12.68 -16.25 -10.02
N GLY A 343 -14.02 -16.42 -10.10
CA GLY A 343 -14.88 -15.35 -10.62
C GLY A 343 -14.77 -14.03 -9.85
N TYR A 344 -14.37 -14.06 -8.58
CA TYR A 344 -14.18 -12.87 -7.75
C TYR A 344 -12.73 -12.38 -7.74
N GLN A 345 -11.84 -12.95 -8.57
CA GLN A 345 -10.41 -12.64 -8.60
C GLN A 345 -9.72 -12.88 -7.22
N LEU A 346 -10.24 -13.86 -6.49
CA LEU A 346 -9.80 -14.28 -5.15
C LEU A 346 -9.45 -15.78 -5.13
N GLY A 347 -8.98 -16.31 -6.26
CA GLY A 347 -8.73 -17.75 -6.45
C GLY A 347 -7.71 -18.33 -5.47
N TRP A 348 -6.85 -17.49 -4.88
CA TRP A 348 -5.84 -17.86 -3.90
C TRP A 348 -6.37 -18.09 -2.47
N VAL A 349 -7.52 -17.52 -2.10
CA VAL A 349 -7.97 -17.43 -0.70
C VAL A 349 -8.27 -18.82 -0.13
N LEU A 350 -9.19 -19.56 -0.76
CA LEU A 350 -9.60 -20.87 -0.24
C LEU A 350 -8.47 -21.91 -0.33
N PRO A 351 -7.72 -22.04 -1.45
CA PRO A 351 -6.58 -22.95 -1.51
C PRO A 351 -5.52 -22.68 -0.44
N SER A 352 -5.19 -21.40 -0.19
CA SER A 352 -4.21 -21.06 0.86
C SER A 352 -4.72 -21.38 2.27
N LEU A 353 -6.02 -21.17 2.54
CA LEU A 353 -6.65 -21.55 3.80
C LEU A 353 -6.64 -23.07 4.01
N VAL A 354 -6.99 -23.84 2.97
CA VAL A 354 -6.97 -25.31 3.01
C VAL A 354 -5.54 -25.81 3.23
N ALA A 355 -4.56 -25.24 2.54
CA ALA A 355 -3.15 -25.57 2.73
C ALA A 355 -2.69 -25.28 4.16
N PHE A 356 -3.18 -24.20 4.78
CA PHE A 356 -2.88 -23.85 6.17
C PHE A 356 -3.47 -24.88 7.15
N LEU A 357 -4.75 -25.23 6.99
CA LEU A 357 -5.42 -26.21 7.85
C LEU A 357 -4.78 -27.60 7.73
N ILE A 358 -4.60 -28.11 6.51
CA ILE A 358 -3.97 -29.42 6.28
C ILE A 358 -2.54 -29.45 6.82
N SER A 359 -1.77 -28.39 6.60
CA SER A 359 -0.38 -28.34 7.09
C SER A 359 -0.30 -28.39 8.61
N ASN A 360 -1.21 -27.72 9.31
CA ASN A 360 -1.27 -27.76 10.78
C ASN A 360 -1.79 -29.10 11.30
N LEU A 361 -2.79 -29.72 10.67
CA LEU A 361 -3.27 -31.06 11.05
C LEU A 361 -2.19 -32.14 10.92
N VAL A 362 -1.40 -32.07 9.85
CA VAL A 362 -0.26 -32.99 9.62
C VAL A 362 0.90 -32.71 10.60
N HIS A 363 1.06 -31.47 11.04
CA HIS A 363 2.11 -31.10 12.00
C HIS A 363 1.73 -31.51 13.44
N GLY A 364 0.48 -31.30 13.85
CA GLY A 364 -0.02 -31.68 15.17
C GLY A 364 0.05 -33.19 15.43
N LYS A 365 -0.20 -34.02 14.40
CA LYS A 365 -0.05 -35.49 14.47
C LYS A 365 1.39 -35.99 14.64
N LYS A 366 2.41 -35.14 14.53
CA LYS A 366 3.82 -35.51 14.77
C LYS A 366 4.33 -35.09 16.15
N GLN A 367 3.53 -34.36 16.93
CA GLN A 367 3.88 -33.90 18.28
C GLN A 367 3.05 -34.58 19.38
N ALA A 368 1.98 -35.30 19.00
CA ALA A 368 1.29 -36.30 19.83
C ALA A 368 1.83 -37.67 19.45
#